data_AF-A0A1Y1RLW2-F1
#
_entry.id   AF-A0A1Y1RLW2-F1
#
_cell.length_a   1.000
_cell.length_b   1.000
_cell.length_c   1.000
_cell.angle_alpha   90.00
_cell.angle_beta   90.00
_cell.angle_gamma   90.00
#
_symmetry.space_group_name_H-M   'P 1'
#
loop_
_entity.id
_entity.type
_entity.pdbx_description
1 polymer ?
#
loop_
_entity_poly.entity_id
_entity_poly.type
_entity_poly.pdbx_seq_one_letter_code
_entity_poly.pdbx_strand_id
1 'polypeptide(L)'
;MISSTNPNTQPDSPDTQNKGTTASPASEGEEQVVPQITQKQAERINAPARNMVISMVVMVLLLLPVLWLMPQPNKNPYRPSVDLPVAAYEASEQAGYPVVAAEQEGWHYNYARWVTGQADGINYWSTGQVTPANDFIELIQATGTNPTWVAQIVGQAVPEATVSAGGVTWDVRTLVDPDDREKITTFYIGEVEGTTVILKGEAEPTEFQALTEATVAYMAAPTATLAPTASSGIQ
;
A
#
# COMPACT_ATOMS: atom_id res chain seq x y z
N MET A 1 -14.26 -55.75 -27.28
CA MET A 1 -15.47 -56.09 -28.06
C MET A 1 -16.45 -54.96 -27.81
N ILE A 2 -16.84 -54.08 -28.72
CA ILE A 2 -16.87 -54.08 -30.19
C ILE A 2 -16.90 -52.61 -30.65
N SER A 3 -16.11 -52.32 -31.68
CA SER A 3 -16.20 -51.14 -32.54
C SER A 3 -17.52 -51.13 -33.32
N SER A 4 -17.97 -49.96 -33.76
CA SER A 4 -18.61 -49.81 -35.09
C SER A 4 -18.74 -48.34 -35.50
N THR A 5 -17.75 -47.90 -36.27
CA THR A 5 -17.83 -46.97 -37.40
C THR A 5 -18.95 -47.36 -38.37
N ASN A 6 -19.63 -46.37 -39.00
CA ASN A 6 -19.93 -46.39 -40.44
C ASN A 6 -20.47 -45.04 -40.96
N PRO A 7 -20.41 -44.77 -42.28
CA PRO A 7 -20.17 -43.46 -42.88
C PRO A 7 -21.25 -43.13 -43.95
N ASN A 8 -20.86 -42.33 -44.95
CA ASN A 8 -21.50 -42.13 -46.26
C ASN A 8 -22.64 -41.08 -46.26
N THR A 9 -22.81 -40.20 -47.26
CA THR A 9 -22.49 -40.32 -48.69
C THR A 9 -22.55 -38.93 -49.36
N GLN A 10 -21.72 -38.73 -50.37
CA GLN A 10 -21.83 -37.69 -51.42
C GLN A 10 -22.86 -38.10 -52.49
N PRO A 11 -23.37 -37.16 -53.31
CA PRO A 11 -23.26 -37.30 -54.77
C PRO A 11 -22.98 -35.94 -55.47
N ASP A 12 -21.93 -35.82 -56.29
CA ASP A 12 -21.85 -35.97 -57.77
C ASP A 12 -22.06 -34.68 -58.59
N SER A 13 -20.93 -34.20 -59.17
CA SER A 13 -20.63 -33.96 -60.62
C SER A 13 -21.57 -33.08 -61.49
N PRO A 14 -21.09 -32.35 -62.55
CA PRO A 14 -20.05 -32.78 -63.49
C PRO A 14 -19.06 -31.71 -64.06
N ASP A 15 -17.84 -32.20 -64.31
CA ASP A 15 -17.12 -32.25 -65.59
C ASP A 15 -17.17 -31.08 -66.61
N THR A 16 -16.00 -30.50 -66.93
CA THR A 16 -15.68 -30.08 -68.30
C THR A 16 -14.16 -30.00 -68.55
N GLN A 17 -13.65 -31.04 -69.23
CA GLN A 17 -12.67 -31.02 -70.33
C GLN A 17 -11.60 -29.91 -70.39
N ASN A 18 -10.33 -30.31 -70.41
CA ASN A 18 -9.52 -30.01 -71.60
C ASN A 18 -8.40 -31.06 -71.85
N LYS A 19 -8.16 -31.22 -73.15
CA LYS A 19 -7.53 -32.30 -73.91
C LYS A 19 -6.00 -32.22 -73.88
N GLY A 20 -5.33 -33.38 -73.92
CA GLY A 20 -3.87 -33.49 -74.06
C GLY A 20 -3.33 -33.35 -75.49
N THR A 21 -2.01 -33.60 -75.57
CA THR A 21 -1.10 -33.68 -76.76
C THR A 21 -0.40 -32.32 -77.04
N THR A 22 0.94 -32.15 -77.04
CA THR A 22 2.07 -32.98 -77.52
C THR A 22 3.40 -32.54 -76.86
N ALA A 23 4.39 -33.45 -76.82
CA ALA A 23 5.74 -33.28 -76.27
C ALA A 23 6.75 -32.50 -77.16
N SER A 24 7.64 -31.73 -76.49
CA SER A 24 9.10 -31.41 -76.65
C SER A 24 9.76 -31.23 -78.03
N PRO A 25 10.89 -30.44 -78.18
CA PRO A 25 12.04 -30.45 -77.26
C PRO A 25 12.84 -29.13 -77.01
N ALA A 26 13.61 -29.19 -75.91
CA ALA A 26 14.97 -28.64 -75.64
C ALA A 26 15.25 -27.12 -75.67
N SER A 27 15.75 -26.58 -74.54
CA SER A 27 17.14 -26.06 -74.42
C SER A 27 17.45 -25.53 -73.01
N GLU A 28 18.52 -26.08 -72.43
CA GLU A 28 19.62 -25.47 -71.65
C GLU A 28 19.37 -24.36 -70.62
N GLY A 29 20.01 -24.54 -69.45
CA GLY A 29 20.48 -23.42 -68.62
C GLY A 29 20.21 -23.59 -67.13
N GLU A 30 21.04 -24.36 -66.43
CA GLU A 30 21.21 -24.17 -64.98
C GLU A 30 21.88 -22.81 -64.75
N GLU A 31 21.15 -21.84 -64.20
CA GLU A 31 21.76 -20.67 -63.60
C GLU A 31 21.06 -20.39 -62.26
N GLN A 32 21.78 -20.68 -61.18
CA GLN A 32 21.31 -20.47 -59.81
C GLN A 32 21.34 -18.97 -59.50
N VAL A 33 20.20 -18.31 -59.64
CA VAL A 33 20.05 -16.87 -59.35
C VAL A 33 19.96 -16.66 -57.84
N VAL A 34 21.02 -16.11 -57.23
CA VAL A 34 20.93 -15.53 -55.89
C VAL A 34 20.04 -14.28 -56.00
N PRO A 35 18.88 -14.21 -55.31
CA PRO A 35 17.98 -13.08 -55.45
C PRO A 35 18.64 -11.82 -54.87
N GLN A 36 19.17 -10.97 -55.73
CA GLN A 36 19.57 -9.63 -55.36
C GLN A 36 18.32 -8.78 -55.22
N ILE A 37 17.97 -8.45 -53.96
CA ILE A 37 16.87 -7.54 -53.67
C ILE A 37 17.17 -6.21 -54.37
N THR A 38 16.38 -5.90 -55.39
CA THR A 38 16.50 -4.61 -56.10
C THR A 38 16.09 -3.49 -55.15
N GLN A 39 16.67 -2.29 -55.24
CA GLN A 39 16.38 -1.19 -54.29
C GLN A 39 14.88 -0.90 -54.10
N LYS A 40 14.06 -1.08 -55.14
CA LYS A 40 12.60 -0.95 -55.09
C LYS A 40 11.89 -2.00 -54.21
N GLN A 41 12.48 -3.19 -54.03
CA GLN A 41 11.99 -4.22 -53.12
C GLN A 41 12.41 -3.92 -51.66
N ALA A 42 13.59 -3.35 -51.44
CA ALA A 42 14.03 -2.88 -50.12
C ALA A 42 13.17 -1.73 -49.58
N GLU A 43 12.77 -0.77 -50.44
CA GLU A 43 11.83 0.30 -50.06
C GLU A 43 10.46 -0.22 -49.61
N ARG A 44 9.97 -1.32 -50.20
CA ARG A 44 8.70 -1.96 -49.82
C ARG A 44 8.80 -2.74 -48.50
N ILE A 45 9.99 -3.24 -48.16
CA ILE A 45 10.27 -3.92 -46.89
C ILE A 45 10.48 -2.89 -45.75
N ASN A 46 11.02 -1.71 -46.05
CA ASN A 46 11.24 -0.63 -45.08
C ASN A 46 10.00 0.25 -44.84
N ALA A 47 9.00 0.19 -45.73
CA ALA A 47 7.72 0.89 -45.58
C ALA A 47 6.99 0.58 -44.25
N PRO A 48 6.84 -0.69 -43.80
CA PRO A 48 6.26 -0.99 -42.50
C PRO A 48 7.08 -0.45 -41.32
N ALA A 49 8.41 -0.51 -41.40
CA ALA A 49 9.29 0.05 -40.35
C ALA A 49 9.21 1.58 -40.26
N ARG A 50 9.14 2.27 -41.41
CA ARG A 50 8.96 3.74 -41.47
C ARG A 50 7.62 4.15 -40.85
N ASN A 51 6.56 3.41 -41.16
CA ASN A 51 5.23 3.68 -40.60
C ASN A 51 5.18 3.39 -39.08
N MET A 52 5.92 2.39 -38.60
CA MET A 52 6.06 2.09 -37.18
C MET A 52 6.75 3.23 -36.42
N VAL A 53 7.86 3.76 -36.94
CA VAL A 53 8.57 4.91 -36.34
C VAL A 53 7.69 6.16 -36.33
N ILE A 54 6.99 6.44 -37.45
CA ILE A 54 6.07 7.57 -37.52
C ILE A 54 4.96 7.42 -36.47
N SER A 55 4.38 6.23 -36.33
CA SER A 55 3.33 5.97 -35.33
C SER A 55 3.83 6.15 -33.90
N MET A 56 5.07 5.73 -33.61
CA MET A 56 5.69 5.91 -32.30
C MET A 56 5.91 7.40 -31.97
N VAL A 57 6.40 8.17 -32.94
CA VAL A 57 6.58 9.62 -32.79
C VAL A 57 5.24 10.32 -32.58
N VAL A 58 4.21 9.96 -33.36
CA VAL A 58 2.86 10.49 -33.19
C VAL A 58 2.31 10.16 -31.80
N MET A 59 2.48 8.93 -31.31
CA MET A 59 2.06 8.55 -29.96
C MET A 59 2.75 9.38 -28.87
N VAL A 60 4.06 9.57 -28.97
CA VAL A 60 4.81 10.42 -28.02
C VAL A 60 4.35 11.88 -28.08
N LEU A 61 4.14 12.42 -29.27
CA LEU A 61 3.65 13.79 -29.45
C LEU A 61 2.24 13.99 -28.89
N LEU A 62 1.40 12.97 -28.90
CA LEU A 62 0.08 13.00 -28.27
C LEU A 62 0.17 12.90 -26.74
N LEU A 63 1.12 12.13 -26.21
CA LEU A 63 1.31 11.98 -24.76
C LEU A 63 1.98 13.18 -24.10
N LEU A 64 2.92 13.84 -24.77
CA LEU A 64 3.65 15.00 -24.24
C LEU A 64 2.74 16.11 -23.67
N PRO A 65 1.72 16.62 -24.38
CA PRO A 65 0.85 17.65 -23.83
C PRO A 65 0.01 17.14 -22.65
N VAL A 66 -0.38 15.85 -22.65
CA VAL A 66 -1.10 15.24 -21.52
C VAL A 66 -0.21 15.18 -20.28
N LEU A 67 1.03 14.72 -20.43
CA LEU A 67 2.00 14.67 -19.34
C LEU A 67 2.39 16.07 -18.84
N TRP A 68 2.39 17.07 -19.72
CA TRP A 68 2.74 18.44 -19.35
C TRP A 68 1.59 19.18 -18.67
N LEU A 69 0.34 18.84 -19.01
CA LEU A 69 -0.86 19.36 -18.38
C LEU A 69 -1.19 18.65 -17.06
N MET A 70 -0.63 17.46 -16.81
CA MET A 70 -0.77 16.79 -15.51
C MET A 70 -0.24 17.73 -14.40
N PRO A 71 -1.09 18.14 -13.45
CA PRO A 71 -0.64 18.88 -12.28
C PRO A 71 0.40 18.01 -11.57
N GLN A 72 1.59 18.55 -11.34
CA GLN A 72 2.53 17.86 -10.45
C GLN A 72 1.85 17.73 -9.08
N PRO A 73 1.80 16.53 -8.48
CA PRO A 73 1.32 16.38 -7.12
C PRO A 73 2.05 17.39 -6.24
N ASN A 74 1.30 18.26 -5.59
CA ASN A 74 1.82 19.27 -4.70
C ASN A 74 2.78 18.56 -3.72
N LYS A 75 4.06 18.94 -3.70
CA LYS A 75 5.05 18.30 -2.83
C LYS A 75 4.76 18.50 -1.34
N ASN A 76 3.84 19.42 -1.02
CA ASN A 76 3.18 19.51 0.27
C ASN A 76 1.72 19.08 0.08
N PRO A 77 1.38 17.79 0.28
CA PRO A 77 0.00 17.47 0.62
C PRO A 77 -0.38 18.37 1.80
N TYR A 78 -1.50 19.08 1.70
CA TYR A 78 -2.06 19.78 2.85
C TYR A 78 -2.29 18.73 3.94
N ARG A 79 -1.47 18.77 5.00
CA ARG A 79 -1.57 17.88 6.15
C ARG A 79 -2.27 18.68 7.24
N PRO A 80 -3.51 18.34 7.63
CA PRO A 80 -4.10 18.92 8.84
C PRO A 80 -3.11 18.68 9.99
N SER A 81 -2.57 19.76 10.56
CA SER A 81 -1.74 19.66 11.76
C SER A 81 -2.67 19.36 12.93
N VAL A 82 -2.57 18.17 13.50
CA VAL A 82 -3.28 17.82 14.72
C VAL A 82 -2.61 18.55 15.87
N ASP A 83 -3.36 19.41 16.56
CA ASP A 83 -2.94 20.00 17.83
C ASP A 83 -3.18 18.96 18.93
N LEU A 84 -2.14 18.16 19.20
CA LEU A 84 -2.23 17.05 20.15
C LEU A 84 -2.54 17.52 21.58
N PRO A 85 -1.90 18.56 22.14
CA PRO A 85 -2.25 19.08 23.46
C PRO A 85 -3.72 19.49 23.59
N VAL A 86 -4.27 20.20 22.59
CA VAL A 86 -5.68 20.62 22.62
C VAL A 86 -6.61 19.41 22.55
N ALA A 87 -6.38 18.48 21.62
CA ALA A 87 -7.20 17.28 21.50
C ALA A 87 -7.13 16.41 22.76
N ALA A 88 -5.96 16.30 23.38
CA ALA A 88 -5.76 15.56 24.61
C ALA A 88 -6.43 16.23 25.82
N TYR A 89 -6.48 17.56 25.88
CA TYR A 89 -7.24 18.28 26.91
C TYR A 89 -8.73 17.98 26.82
N GLU A 90 -9.32 18.14 25.63
CA GLU A 90 -10.75 17.86 25.39
C GLU A 90 -11.09 16.39 25.65
N ALA A 91 -10.19 15.47 25.30
CA ALA A 91 -10.37 14.05 25.56
C ALA A 91 -10.21 13.72 27.05
N SER A 92 -9.27 14.35 27.76
CA SER A 92 -9.09 14.14 29.21
C SER A 92 -10.31 14.60 30.00
N GLU A 93 -10.92 15.73 29.62
CA GLU A 93 -12.17 16.23 30.20
C GLU A 93 -13.32 15.23 30.01
N GLN A 94 -13.43 14.63 28.82
CA GLN A 94 -14.47 13.63 28.53
C GLN A 94 -14.19 12.27 29.18
N ALA A 95 -12.92 11.87 29.25
CA ALA A 95 -12.49 10.59 29.78
C ALA A 95 -12.52 10.55 31.32
N GLY A 96 -12.35 11.70 31.98
CA GLY A 96 -12.24 11.80 33.44
C GLY A 96 -10.88 11.33 33.97
N TYR A 97 -9.89 11.12 33.09
CA TYR A 97 -8.51 10.81 33.42
C TYR A 97 -7.57 11.42 32.37
N PRO A 98 -6.29 11.67 32.71
CA PRO A 98 -5.33 12.22 31.75
C PRO A 98 -5.05 11.24 30.60
N VAL A 99 -5.21 11.72 29.37
CA VAL A 99 -4.84 10.94 28.18
C VAL A 99 -3.41 11.24 27.72
N VAL A 100 -2.76 10.26 27.08
CA VAL A 100 -1.37 10.38 26.61
C VAL A 100 -1.27 11.39 25.48
N ALA A 101 -0.39 12.38 25.64
CA ALA A 101 -0.09 13.42 24.64
C ALA A 101 1.42 13.67 24.52
N ALA A 102 2.20 12.59 24.47
CA ALA A 102 3.66 12.67 24.45
C ALA A 102 4.18 13.11 23.07
N GLU A 103 4.60 14.37 22.93
CA GLU A 103 5.22 14.85 21.69
C GLU A 103 6.67 14.35 21.57
N GLN A 104 7.08 14.02 20.35
CA GLN A 104 8.42 13.52 20.01
C GLN A 104 9.02 14.33 18.87
N GLU A 105 10.32 14.61 18.96
CA GLU A 105 11.02 15.41 17.95
C GLU A 105 11.06 14.67 16.60
N GLY A 106 10.61 15.34 15.53
CA GLY A 106 10.58 14.78 14.19
C GLY A 106 9.37 13.88 13.90
N TRP A 107 8.53 13.62 14.89
CA TRP A 107 7.28 12.88 14.72
C TRP A 107 6.15 13.83 14.36
N HIS A 108 5.13 13.32 13.69
CA HIS A 108 3.90 14.06 13.46
C HIS A 108 2.67 13.19 13.67
N TYR A 109 1.56 13.82 14.03
CA TYR A 109 0.31 13.15 14.34
C TYR A 109 -0.67 13.29 13.17
N ASN A 110 -1.15 12.15 12.65
CA ASN A 110 -2.20 12.09 11.64
C ASN A 110 -3.58 12.31 12.24
N TYR A 111 -3.80 11.80 13.46
CA TYR A 111 -5.04 12.00 14.21
C TYR A 111 -4.80 11.86 15.71
N ALA A 112 -5.70 12.47 16.48
CA ALA A 112 -5.83 12.30 17.92
C ALA A 112 -7.32 12.41 18.26
N ARG A 113 -7.90 11.37 18.87
CA ARG A 113 -9.36 11.31 19.08
C ARG A 113 -9.75 10.47 20.29
N TRP A 114 -10.82 10.91 20.95
CA TRP A 114 -11.55 10.12 21.93
C TRP A 114 -12.61 9.28 21.20
N VAL A 115 -12.55 7.97 21.35
CA VAL A 115 -13.46 7.01 20.71
C VAL A 115 -14.48 6.52 21.73
N THR A 116 -15.76 6.65 21.40
CA THR A 116 -16.87 6.29 22.29
C THR A 116 -17.89 5.37 21.62
N GLY A 117 -18.86 4.87 22.41
CA GLY A 117 -20.02 4.14 21.89
C GLY A 117 -19.67 2.76 21.32
N GLN A 118 -18.57 2.18 21.79
CA GLN A 118 -18.14 0.83 21.39
C GLN A 118 -19.08 -0.23 21.98
N ALA A 119 -19.24 -1.34 21.25
CA ALA A 119 -20.17 -2.41 21.64
C ALA A 119 -19.76 -3.11 22.95
N ASP A 120 -18.48 -3.07 23.28
CA ASP A 120 -17.89 -3.57 24.53
C ASP A 120 -18.04 -2.59 25.71
N GLY A 121 -18.50 -1.36 25.46
CA GLY A 121 -18.63 -0.30 26.46
C GLY A 121 -17.32 0.36 26.90
N ILE A 122 -16.19 0.04 26.26
CA ILE A 122 -14.88 0.59 26.59
C ILE A 122 -14.58 1.74 25.63
N ASN A 123 -14.69 2.96 26.15
CA ASN A 123 -14.22 4.15 25.44
C ASN A 123 -12.69 4.24 25.57
N TYR A 124 -12.03 4.75 24.53
CA TYR A 124 -10.58 4.79 24.49
C TYR A 124 -10.04 6.02 23.75
N TRP A 125 -8.87 6.45 24.15
CA TRP A 125 -8.08 7.46 23.47
C TRP A 125 -7.23 6.80 22.39
N SER A 126 -7.15 7.41 21.22
CA SER A 126 -6.41 6.87 20.07
C SER A 126 -5.70 7.98 19.32
N THR A 127 -4.40 7.82 19.16
CA THR A 127 -3.52 8.73 18.40
C THR A 127 -2.77 7.94 17.35
N GLY A 128 -2.67 8.47 16.14
CA GLY A 128 -1.91 7.87 15.05
C GLY A 128 -0.75 8.77 14.67
N GLN A 129 0.48 8.30 14.87
CA GLN A 129 1.69 9.08 14.72
C GLN A 129 2.61 8.44 13.68
N VAL A 130 3.31 9.30 12.98
CA VAL A 130 4.26 8.94 11.93
C VAL A 130 5.64 9.31 12.40
N THR A 131 6.54 8.33 12.34
CA THR A 131 7.90 8.41 12.83
C THR A 131 8.82 9.15 11.85
N PRO A 132 10.04 9.54 12.24
CA PRO A 132 11.02 10.13 11.32
C PRO A 132 11.38 9.21 10.15
N ALA A 133 11.29 7.89 10.33
CA ALA A 133 11.45 6.91 9.26
C ALA A 133 10.26 6.85 8.28
N ASN A 134 9.18 7.57 8.54
CA ASN A 134 7.87 7.51 7.86
C ASN A 134 7.08 6.22 8.14
N ASP A 135 7.38 5.53 9.23
CA ASP A 135 6.57 4.42 9.70
C ASP A 135 5.41 4.92 10.56
N PHE A 136 4.39 4.10 10.73
CA PHE A 136 3.19 4.45 11.47
C PHE A 136 3.09 3.65 12.77
N ILE A 137 2.78 4.36 13.87
CA ILE A 137 2.44 3.78 15.16
C ILE A 137 1.13 4.42 15.64
N GLU A 138 0.12 3.59 15.89
CA GLU A 138 -1.07 3.95 16.65
C GLU A 138 -0.85 3.69 18.13
N LEU A 139 -1.20 4.64 18.99
CA LEU A 139 -1.32 4.47 20.43
C LEU A 139 -2.79 4.45 20.80
N ILE A 140 -3.18 3.44 21.57
CA ILE A 140 -4.51 3.26 22.14
C ILE A 140 -4.35 3.27 23.67
N GLN A 141 -5.18 4.04 24.35
CA GLN A 141 -5.21 4.10 25.81
C GLN A 141 -6.64 3.99 26.35
N ALA A 142 -6.87 3.11 27.30
CA ALA A 142 -8.16 2.93 27.93
C ALA A 142 -8.05 2.58 29.41
N THR A 143 -9.14 2.82 30.16
CA THR A 143 -9.32 2.33 31.53
C THR A 143 -10.38 1.24 31.57
N GLY A 144 -10.41 0.46 32.65
CA GLY A 144 -11.44 -0.58 32.85
C GLY A 144 -11.41 -1.68 31.78
N THR A 145 -10.25 -1.91 31.17
CA THR A 145 -10.08 -2.91 30.12
C THR A 145 -10.17 -4.33 30.68
N ASN A 146 -10.28 -5.30 29.78
CA ASN A 146 -10.25 -6.72 30.11
C ASN A 146 -9.51 -7.51 29.03
N PRO A 147 -9.09 -8.76 29.30
CA PRO A 147 -8.33 -9.55 28.33
C PRO A 147 -9.04 -9.77 26.99
N THR A 148 -10.38 -9.79 26.96
CA THR A 148 -11.13 -9.92 25.71
C THR A 148 -10.98 -8.68 24.84
N TRP A 149 -11.07 -7.48 25.42
CA TRP A 149 -10.89 -6.22 24.71
C TRP A 149 -9.47 -6.10 24.14
N VAL A 150 -8.45 -6.43 24.94
CA VAL A 150 -7.05 -6.46 24.45
C VAL A 150 -6.91 -7.45 23.30
N ALA A 151 -7.49 -8.65 23.42
CA ALA A 151 -7.49 -9.65 22.36
C ALA A 151 -8.18 -9.18 21.07
N GLN A 152 -9.22 -8.35 21.17
CA GLN A 152 -9.89 -7.76 20.00
C GLN A 152 -8.99 -6.76 19.25
N ILE A 153 -8.16 -6.00 19.98
CA ILE A 153 -7.22 -5.04 19.37
C ILE A 153 -6.01 -5.74 18.76
N VAL A 154 -5.40 -6.68 19.50
CA VAL A 154 -4.17 -7.36 19.08
C VAL A 154 -4.45 -8.52 18.10
N GLY A 155 -5.69 -8.97 18.02
CA GLY A 155 -6.10 -10.05 17.12
C GLY A 155 -5.37 -11.37 17.44
N GLN A 156 -4.76 -11.96 16.41
CA GLN A 156 -4.01 -13.21 16.51
C GLN A 156 -2.50 -13.00 16.66
N ALA A 157 -2.06 -11.81 17.10
CA ALA A 157 -0.64 -11.52 17.31
C ALA A 157 -0.04 -12.50 18.34
N VAL A 158 1.12 -13.06 17.98
CA VAL A 158 1.82 -14.07 18.76
C VAL A 158 2.78 -13.37 19.73
N PRO A 159 2.84 -13.79 21.01
CA PRO A 159 3.84 -13.27 21.95
C PRO A 159 5.26 -13.55 21.47
N GLU A 160 6.08 -12.50 21.44
CA GLU A 160 7.46 -12.56 20.96
C GLU A 160 8.45 -12.29 22.09
N ALA A 161 8.23 -11.23 22.85
CA ALA A 161 9.16 -10.79 23.88
C ALA A 161 8.45 -10.00 24.99
N THR A 162 9.21 -9.70 26.04
CA THR A 162 8.82 -8.73 27.06
C THR A 162 9.95 -7.73 27.20
N VAL A 163 9.64 -6.44 27.06
CA VAL A 163 10.64 -5.37 27.09
C VAL A 163 10.34 -4.40 28.24
N SER A 164 11.38 -3.81 28.82
CA SER A 164 11.25 -2.79 29.87
C SER A 164 11.61 -1.44 29.29
N ALA A 165 10.66 -0.51 29.30
CA ALA A 165 10.83 0.85 28.76
C ALA A 165 10.13 1.85 29.69
N GLY A 166 10.84 2.92 30.07
CA GLY A 166 10.32 3.91 31.03
C GLY A 166 10.07 3.36 32.44
N GLY A 167 10.59 2.17 32.78
CA GLY A 167 10.28 1.49 34.06
C GLY A 167 8.97 0.69 34.04
N VAL A 168 8.26 0.67 32.90
CA VAL A 168 7.08 -0.17 32.67
C VAL A 168 7.49 -1.40 31.86
N THR A 169 6.87 -2.53 32.16
CA THR A 169 7.03 -3.78 31.41
C THR A 169 5.98 -3.85 30.31
N TRP A 170 6.43 -4.11 29.08
CA TRP A 170 5.60 -4.18 27.88
C TRP A 170 5.63 -5.61 27.31
N ASP A 171 4.46 -6.20 27.12
CA ASP A 171 4.28 -7.46 26.37
C ASP A 171 4.34 -7.13 24.88
N VAL A 172 5.31 -7.73 24.18
CA VAL A 172 5.55 -7.51 22.75
C VAL A 172 4.99 -8.68 21.97
N ARG A 173 4.10 -8.39 21.02
CA ARG A 173 3.52 -9.37 20.11
C ARG A 173 3.68 -8.96 18.67
N THR A 174 3.75 -9.92 17.78
CA THR A 174 3.82 -9.68 16.34
C THR A 174 2.80 -10.48 15.58
N LEU A 175 2.30 -9.86 14.50
CA LEU A 175 1.39 -10.48 13.56
C LEU A 175 1.96 -10.30 12.15
N VAL A 176 2.25 -11.41 11.49
CA VAL A 176 2.66 -11.43 10.08
C VAL A 176 1.42 -11.28 9.21
N ASP A 177 1.47 -10.38 8.24
CA ASP A 177 0.38 -10.20 7.28
C ASP A 177 0.22 -11.48 6.42
N PRO A 178 -1.01 -12.03 6.29
CA PRO A 178 -1.23 -13.26 5.53
C PRO A 178 -0.99 -13.10 4.02
N ASP A 179 -1.17 -11.90 3.48
CA ASP A 179 -1.00 -11.57 2.07
C ASP A 179 0.43 -11.09 1.75
N ASP A 180 1.15 -10.57 2.75
CA ASP A 180 2.53 -10.10 2.62
C ASP A 180 3.41 -10.50 3.82
N ARG A 181 4.17 -11.58 3.67
CA ARG A 181 5.00 -12.12 4.77
C ARG A 181 6.15 -11.21 5.22
N GLU A 182 6.46 -10.17 4.46
CA GLU A 182 7.47 -9.18 4.83
C GLU A 182 6.89 -8.10 5.75
N LYS A 183 5.55 -7.97 5.81
CA LYS A 183 4.87 -7.03 6.71
C LYS A 183 4.58 -7.67 8.04
N ILE A 184 5.09 -7.04 9.09
CA ILE A 184 4.92 -7.46 10.47
C ILE A 184 4.32 -6.31 11.25
N THR A 185 3.10 -6.49 11.75
CA THR A 185 2.52 -5.57 12.72
C THR A 185 2.99 -5.95 14.11
N THR A 186 3.65 -5.01 14.78
CA THR A 186 4.14 -5.13 16.15
C THR A 186 3.19 -4.46 17.13
N PHE A 187 3.01 -5.07 18.29
CA PHE A 187 2.15 -4.59 19.38
C PHE A 187 2.95 -4.52 20.66
N TYR A 188 2.93 -3.39 21.37
CA TYR A 188 3.48 -3.23 22.72
C TYR A 188 2.30 -2.97 23.67
N ILE A 189 2.09 -3.85 24.64
CA ILE A 189 0.95 -3.79 25.56
C ILE A 189 1.48 -3.60 26.97
N GLY A 190 1.07 -2.53 27.65
CA GLY A 190 1.56 -2.20 28.99
C GLY A 190 0.50 -1.49 29.83
N GLU A 191 0.73 -1.45 31.13
CA GLU A 191 -0.08 -0.69 32.08
C GLU A 191 0.71 0.54 32.54
N VAL A 192 0.15 1.73 32.32
CA VAL A 192 0.77 3.01 32.66
C VAL A 192 -0.23 3.83 33.48
N GLU A 193 0.13 4.16 34.72
CA GLU A 193 -0.70 4.97 35.65
C GLU A 193 -2.17 4.49 35.76
N GLY A 194 -2.39 3.16 35.78
CA GLY A 194 -3.72 2.55 35.90
C GLY A 194 -4.54 2.54 34.60
N THR A 195 -3.92 2.86 33.47
CA THR A 195 -4.50 2.76 32.13
C THR A 195 -3.76 1.70 31.30
N THR A 196 -4.51 0.92 30.53
CA THR A 196 -3.92 0.02 29.54
C THR A 196 -3.51 0.84 28.33
N VAL A 197 -2.26 0.74 27.93
CA VAL A 197 -1.70 1.37 26.73
C VAL A 197 -1.28 0.27 25.75
N ILE A 198 -1.72 0.40 24.50
CA ILE A 198 -1.36 -0.49 23.40
C ILE A 198 -0.78 0.37 22.28
N LEU A 199 0.48 0.15 21.92
CA LEU A 199 1.05 0.67 20.70
C LEU A 199 0.96 -0.40 19.62
N LYS A 200 0.60 -0.03 18.39
CA LYS A 200 0.47 -0.93 17.25
C LYS A 200 1.02 -0.26 15.99
N GLY A 201 1.83 -0.96 15.22
CA GLY A 201 2.41 -0.38 14.01
C GLY A 201 3.39 -1.30 13.31
N GLU A 202 4.00 -0.80 12.23
CA GLU A 202 5.01 -1.50 11.43
C GLU A 202 6.40 -0.86 11.58
N ALA A 203 6.56 0.03 12.56
CA ALA A 203 7.81 0.75 12.83
C ALA A 203 8.90 -0.12 13.47
N GLU A 204 10.14 0.37 13.40
CA GLU A 204 11.30 -0.28 14.01
C GLU A 204 11.20 -0.34 15.55
N PRO A 205 11.75 -1.37 16.22
CA PRO A 205 11.67 -1.52 17.67
C PRO A 205 12.20 -0.32 18.47
N THR A 206 13.18 0.42 17.93
CA THR A 206 13.72 1.63 18.56
C THR A 206 12.71 2.77 18.60
N GLU A 207 11.82 2.87 17.61
CA GLU A 207 10.77 3.90 17.56
C GLU A 207 9.64 3.56 18.53
N PHE A 208 9.29 2.27 18.65
CA PHE A 208 8.41 1.79 19.72
C PHE A 208 8.98 2.07 21.11
N GLN A 209 10.28 1.83 21.32
CA GLN A 209 10.92 2.12 22.60
C GLN A 209 10.89 3.63 22.91
N ALA A 210 11.20 4.49 21.95
CA ALA A 210 11.14 5.94 22.13
C ALA A 210 9.72 6.40 22.52
N LEU A 211 8.69 5.92 21.81
CA LEU A 211 7.31 6.31 22.12
C LEU A 211 6.82 5.76 23.46
N THR A 212 7.18 4.54 23.83
CA THR A 212 6.83 3.98 25.15
C THR A 212 7.51 4.74 26.29
N GLU A 213 8.80 5.05 26.17
CA GLU A 213 9.51 5.87 27.17
C GLU A 213 8.89 7.26 27.31
N ALA A 214 8.59 7.91 26.18
CA ALA A 214 7.92 9.21 26.16
C ALA A 214 6.52 9.15 26.78
N THR A 215 5.77 8.09 26.50
CA THR A 215 4.44 7.86 27.07
C THR A 215 4.50 7.75 28.59
N VAL A 216 5.42 6.93 29.12
CA VAL A 216 5.56 6.75 30.57
C VAL A 216 6.03 8.05 31.23
N ALA A 217 7.03 8.73 30.64
CA ALA A 217 7.53 10.00 31.16
C ALA A 217 6.43 11.08 31.18
N TYR A 218 5.60 11.16 30.13
CA TYR A 218 4.48 12.08 30.05
C TYR A 218 3.44 11.78 31.13
N MET A 219 3.06 10.52 31.29
CA MET A 219 2.02 10.11 32.24
C MET A 219 2.44 10.31 33.71
N ALA A 220 3.73 10.35 34.01
CA ALA A 220 4.23 10.71 35.35
C ALA A 220 3.92 12.17 35.74
N ALA A 221 3.74 13.07 34.75
CA ALA A 221 3.39 14.48 34.97
C ALA A 221 2.60 15.05 33.77
N PRO A 222 1.31 14.67 33.61
CA PRO A 222 0.55 14.97 32.40
C PRO A 222 0.19 16.45 32.31
N THR A 223 0.63 17.10 31.23
CA THR A 223 0.47 18.56 31.03
C THR A 223 -0.82 18.95 30.30
N ALA A 224 -1.44 18.05 29.54
CA ALA A 224 -2.67 18.32 28.79
C ALA A 224 -3.92 18.33 29.67
N THR A 225 -3.78 18.27 30.99
CA THR A 225 -4.87 18.45 31.95
C THR A 225 -5.16 19.93 32.23
N LEU A 226 -4.28 20.83 31.79
CA LEU A 226 -4.43 22.28 31.94
C LEU A 226 -5.10 22.84 30.69
N ALA A 227 -6.10 23.71 30.88
CA ALA A 227 -6.78 24.37 29.77
C ALA A 227 -5.73 25.04 28.85
N PRO A 228 -5.83 24.85 27.52
CA PRO A 228 -4.87 25.44 26.60
C PRO A 228 -4.87 26.96 26.77
N THR A 229 -3.68 27.55 26.84
CA THR A 229 -3.58 29.02 26.88
C THR A 229 -4.14 29.54 25.56
N ALA A 230 -5.19 30.35 25.62
CA ALA A 230 -5.74 31.00 24.44
C ALA A 230 -4.61 31.71 23.70
N SER A 231 -4.25 31.19 22.53
CA SER A 231 -3.29 31.85 21.65
C SER A 231 -3.85 33.24 21.35
N SER A 232 -3.24 34.27 21.91
CA SER A 232 -3.52 35.66 21.56
C SER A 232 -3.03 35.90 20.14
N GLY A 233 -3.83 35.46 19.17
CA GLY A 233 -3.63 35.75 17.76
C GLY A 233 -3.92 37.23 17.49
N ILE A 234 -2.87 38.05 17.58
CA ILE A 234 -2.75 39.29 16.81
C ILE A 234 -1.41 39.21 16.07
N GLN A 235 -1.46 38.89 14.77
CA GLN A 235 -1.11 39.78 13.66
C GLN A 235 -1.31 39.07 12.32
#